data_AF-A0A9N9T8P5-F1
#
_entry.id   AF-A0A9N9T8P5-F1
#
_cell.length_a   1.000
_cell.length_b   1.000
_cell.length_c   1.000
_cell.angle_alpha   90.00
_cell.angle_beta   90.00
_cell.angle_gamma   90.00
#
_symmetry.space_group_name_H-M   'P 1'
#
loop_
_entity.id
_entity.type
_entity.pdbx_description
1 polymer ?
#
loop_
_entity_poly.entity_id
_entity_poly.type
_entity_poly.pdbx_seq_one_letter_code
_entity_poly.pdbx_strand_id
1 'polypeptide(L)'
;MKLIFLLFSLVVVSAQVPKHHKLNPVVGIPLRFRPYECFLPADVPPCVGDSEAVTIWRWDKWTNQCVEDVHRTSCIPTRNNFQSLYECIDIAEPVCRLNIN
;
A
#
# COMPACT_ATOMS: atom_id res chain seq x y z
N MET A 1 56.83 -11.82 5.89
CA MET A 1 55.63 -11.43 5.11
C MET A 1 54.44 -11.45 6.06
N LYS A 2 53.91 -10.26 6.39
CA LYS A 2 52.83 -10.07 7.36
C LYS A 2 51.51 -10.43 6.67
N LEU A 3 50.78 -11.37 7.25
CA LEU A 3 49.42 -11.75 6.85
C LEU A 3 48.49 -10.54 7.06
N ILE A 4 48.29 -9.76 6.00
CA ILE A 4 47.24 -8.74 5.89
C ILE A 4 46.01 -9.46 5.36
N PHE A 5 45.38 -10.25 6.21
CA PHE A 5 44.07 -10.83 5.97
C PHE A 5 43.36 -10.79 7.31
N LEU A 6 42.06 -10.50 7.33
CA LEU A 6 41.20 -10.26 8.51
C LEU A 6 40.92 -8.78 8.82
N LEU A 7 40.68 -7.98 7.79
CA LEU A 7 39.69 -6.89 7.89
C LEU A 7 38.39 -7.39 7.26
N PHE A 8 37.72 -8.32 7.94
CA PHE A 8 36.31 -8.61 7.66
C PHE A 8 35.49 -7.47 8.24
N SER A 9 35.36 -6.40 7.44
CA SER A 9 34.41 -5.32 7.67
C SER A 9 32.99 -5.90 7.57
N LEU A 10 32.49 -6.42 8.69
CA LEU A 10 31.07 -6.66 8.91
C LEU A 10 30.38 -5.29 9.00
N VAL A 11 30.16 -4.66 7.85
CA VAL A 11 29.22 -3.55 7.74
C VAL A 11 27.83 -4.17 7.81
N VAL A 12 27.30 -4.29 9.03
CA VAL A 12 25.90 -4.62 9.25
C VAL A 12 25.09 -3.42 8.78
N VAL A 13 24.64 -3.45 7.52
CA VAL A 13 23.64 -2.51 7.01
C VAL A 13 22.35 -2.80 7.78
N SER A 14 22.14 -2.06 8.84
CA SER A 14 20.88 -2.05 9.57
C SER A 14 19.87 -1.33 8.68
N ALA A 15 19.15 -2.08 7.83
CA ALA A 15 18.01 -1.55 7.11
C ALA A 15 16.96 -1.13 8.17
N GLN A 16 16.91 0.17 8.46
CA GLN A 16 15.83 0.73 9.25
C GLN A 16 14.58 0.68 8.40
N VAL A 17 13.80 -0.39 8.56
CA VAL A 17 12.44 -0.47 8.04
C VAL A 17 11.69 0.78 8.54
N PRO A 18 11.11 1.60 7.64
CA PRO A 18 10.33 2.76 8.05
C PRO A 18 9.28 2.30 9.06
N LYS A 19 9.37 2.83 10.28
CA LYS A 19 8.35 2.59 11.30
C LYS A 19 7.06 3.18 10.75
N HIS A 20 6.12 2.32 10.35
CA HIS A 20 4.74 2.70 10.11
C HIS A 20 4.30 3.62 11.26
N HIS A 21 3.93 4.85 10.93
CA HIS A 21 3.27 5.72 11.88
C HIS A 21 2.02 4.98 12.38
N LYS A 22 2.09 4.49 13.61
CA LYS A 22 0.94 3.92 14.31
C LYS A 22 -0.09 5.03 14.45
N LEU A 23 -1.09 5.05 13.58
CA LEU A 23 -2.36 5.68 13.92
C LEU A 23 -2.81 5.05 15.24
N ASN A 24 -3.16 5.87 16.22
CA ASN A 24 -3.66 5.41 17.51
C ASN A 24 -4.80 4.41 17.30
N PRO A 25 -4.68 3.15 17.74
CA PRO A 25 -5.77 2.22 17.65
C PRO A 25 -6.80 2.64 18.69
N VAL A 26 -7.83 3.36 18.25
CA VAL A 26 -9.14 3.27 18.91
C VAL A 26 -9.47 1.79 18.94
N VAL A 27 -9.69 1.24 20.13
CA VAL A 27 -10.02 -0.18 20.36
C VAL A 27 -11.09 -0.62 19.35
N GLY A 28 -10.66 -1.36 18.33
CA GLY A 28 -11.48 -1.66 17.17
C GLY A 28 -10.70 -2.64 16.29
N ILE A 29 -11.30 -3.79 16.04
CA ILE A 29 -10.74 -4.83 15.17
C ILE A 29 -10.32 -4.17 13.85
N PRO A 30 -9.09 -4.39 13.33
CA PRO A 30 -8.73 -3.89 12.02
C PRO A 30 -9.78 -4.39 11.02
N LEU A 31 -10.54 -3.46 10.44
CA LEU A 31 -11.58 -3.79 9.47
C LEU A 31 -10.90 -4.56 8.34
N ARG A 32 -11.26 -5.82 8.13
CA ARG A 32 -10.68 -6.62 7.04
C ARG A 32 -11.07 -6.01 5.69
N PHE A 33 -10.15 -6.07 4.72
CA PHE A 33 -10.46 -5.74 3.33
C PHE A 33 -11.46 -6.76 2.76
N ARG A 34 -12.51 -6.29 2.10
CA ARG A 34 -13.68 -7.10 1.72
C ARG A 34 -13.74 -7.34 0.21
N PRO A 35 -14.34 -8.47 -0.25
CA PRO A 35 -14.45 -8.78 -1.68
C PRO A 35 -15.01 -7.67 -2.57
N TYR A 36 -16.03 -6.93 -2.12
CA TYR A 36 -16.60 -5.84 -2.92
C TYR A 36 -15.66 -4.63 -3.06
N GLU A 37 -14.68 -4.49 -2.17
CA GLU A 37 -13.73 -3.38 -2.18
C GLU A 37 -12.76 -3.50 -3.36
N CYS A 38 -12.57 -4.71 -3.91
CA CYS A 38 -11.78 -4.98 -5.12
C CYS A 38 -12.26 -4.24 -6.37
N PHE A 39 -13.50 -3.76 -6.37
CA PHE A 39 -14.14 -3.09 -7.51
C PHE A 39 -14.25 -1.58 -7.31
N LEU A 40 -13.83 -1.08 -6.15
CA LEU A 40 -13.92 0.35 -5.86
C LEU A 40 -12.86 1.13 -6.66
N PRO A 41 -13.19 2.34 -7.14
CA PRO A 41 -12.21 3.29 -7.66
C PRO A 41 -11.26 3.76 -6.54
N ALA A 42 -10.22 4.51 -6.87
CA ALA A 42 -9.35 5.12 -5.85
C ALA A 42 -10.12 6.12 -4.95
N ASP A 43 -11.11 6.81 -5.51
CA ASP A 43 -11.79 7.96 -4.91
C ASP A 43 -13.32 7.83 -4.95
N VAL A 44 -13.98 8.31 -3.89
CA VAL A 44 -15.43 8.52 -3.85
C VAL A 44 -15.75 9.94 -4.35
N PRO A 45 -16.55 10.11 -5.42
CA PRO A 45 -17.03 11.42 -5.84
C PRO A 45 -18.22 11.90 -4.96
N PRO A 46 -18.50 13.22 -4.89
CA PRO A 46 -17.79 14.29 -5.57
C PRO A 46 -16.49 14.69 -4.84
N CYS A 47 -15.55 15.20 -5.62
CA CYS A 47 -14.33 15.82 -5.13
C CYS A 47 -14.54 17.33 -5.09
N VAL A 48 -14.29 17.98 -3.97
CA VAL A 48 -14.70 19.38 -3.75
C VAL A 48 -13.48 20.27 -3.54
N GLY A 49 -13.34 21.30 -4.38
CA GLY A 49 -12.26 22.30 -4.30
C GLY A 49 -11.05 21.97 -5.20
N ASP A 50 -10.00 22.77 -5.05
CA ASP A 50 -8.72 22.51 -5.73
C ASP A 50 -8.03 21.28 -5.13
N SER A 51 -7.39 20.48 -5.97
CA SER A 51 -6.84 19.18 -5.57
C SER A 51 -5.44 18.98 -6.13
N GLU A 52 -4.53 18.49 -5.29
CA GLU A 52 -3.27 17.90 -5.75
C GLU A 52 -3.50 16.44 -6.14
N ALA A 53 -2.81 16.00 -7.19
CA ALA A 53 -2.78 14.62 -7.62
C ALA A 53 -1.65 13.88 -6.91
N VAL A 54 -1.98 12.80 -6.20
CA VAL A 54 -1.03 11.96 -5.48
C VAL A 54 -1.05 10.57 -6.11
N THR A 55 0.14 10.06 -6.47
CA THR A 55 0.28 8.69 -6.95
C THR A 55 0.00 7.71 -5.81
N ILE A 56 -0.92 6.78 -6.05
CA ILE A 56 -1.29 5.69 -5.15
C ILE A 56 -1.28 4.36 -5.91
N TRP A 57 -1.53 3.27 -5.20
CA TRP A 57 -1.73 1.95 -5.78
C TRP A 57 -3.14 1.48 -5.51
N ARG A 58 -3.77 0.82 -6.48
CA ARG A 58 -5.05 0.10 -6.25
C ARG A 58 -5.03 -1.27 -6.89
N TRP A 59 -5.86 -2.17 -6.39
CA TRP A 59 -6.17 -3.40 -7.09
C TRP A 59 -7.01 -3.09 -8.33
N ASP A 60 -6.54 -3.54 -9.49
CA ASP A 60 -7.34 -3.55 -10.71
C ASP A 60 -7.87 -4.95 -10.98
N LYS A 61 -9.19 -5.09 -10.91
CA LYS A 61 -9.86 -6.37 -11.08
C LYS A 61 -9.75 -6.90 -12.51
N TRP A 62 -9.61 -6.02 -13.51
CA TRP A 62 -9.55 -6.44 -14.91
C TRP A 62 -8.20 -7.06 -15.26
N THR A 63 -7.12 -6.48 -14.74
CA THR A 63 -5.76 -6.99 -14.93
C THR A 63 -5.32 -7.97 -13.83
N ASN A 64 -6.11 -8.13 -12.76
CA ASN A 64 -5.82 -8.96 -11.58
C ASN A 64 -4.46 -8.67 -10.94
N GLN A 65 -4.11 -7.40 -10.87
CA GLN A 65 -2.86 -6.92 -10.27
C GLN A 65 -3.05 -5.55 -9.62
N CYS A 66 -2.11 -5.18 -8.75
CA CYS A 66 -2.01 -3.83 -8.24
C CYS A 66 -1.41 -2.92 -9.32
N VAL A 67 -2.07 -1.79 -9.57
CA VAL A 67 -1.66 -0.79 -10.57
C VAL A 67 -1.51 0.58 -9.91
N GLU A 68 -0.65 1.43 -10.49
CA GLU A 68 -0.59 2.84 -10.13
C GLU A 68 -1.88 3.54 -10.56
N ASP A 69 -2.38 4.42 -9.70
CA ASP A 69 -3.53 5.28 -9.95
C ASP A 69 -3.30 6.64 -9.26
N VAL A 70 -4.26 7.55 -9.39
CA VAL A 70 -4.19 8.90 -8.83
C VAL A 70 -5.31 9.10 -7.82
N HIS A 71 -4.93 9.46 -6.59
CA HIS A 71 -5.82 10.03 -5.60
C HIS A 71 -5.78 11.55 -5.68
N ARG A 72 -6.94 12.20 -5.72
CA ARG A 72 -7.01 13.66 -5.54
C ARG A 72 -7.24 13.97 -4.07
N THR A 73 -6.40 14.83 -3.50
CA THR A 73 -6.44 15.17 -2.06
C THR A 73 -7.77 15.79 -1.58
N SER A 74 -8.59 16.29 -2.50
CA SER A 74 -9.93 16.81 -2.25
C SER A 74 -11.03 15.74 -2.22
N CYS A 75 -10.73 14.49 -2.58
CA CYS A 75 -11.69 13.38 -2.61
C CYS A 75 -11.57 12.54 -1.33
N ILE A 76 -12.60 11.74 -1.05
CA ILE A 76 -12.53 10.72 -0.01
C ILE A 76 -11.91 9.46 -0.63
N PRO A 77 -10.77 8.96 -0.13
CA PRO A 77 -10.19 7.72 -0.65
C PRO A 77 -11.09 6.53 -0.31
N THR A 78 -11.23 5.59 -1.25
CA THR A 78 -11.85 4.30 -0.94
C THR A 78 -10.85 3.41 -0.20
N ARG A 79 -11.27 2.18 0.13
CA ARG A 79 -10.36 1.19 0.70
C ARG A 79 -9.45 0.54 -0.34
N ASN A 80 -9.73 0.71 -1.63
CA ASN A 80 -8.88 0.28 -2.73
C ASN A 80 -7.94 1.41 -3.14
N ASN A 81 -7.20 1.93 -2.17
CA ASN A 81 -6.32 3.08 -2.31
C ASN A 81 -5.19 2.91 -1.30
N PHE A 82 -4.02 2.50 -1.79
CA PHE A 82 -2.87 2.07 -0.99
C PHE A 82 -1.69 2.99 -1.25
N GLN A 83 -0.86 3.22 -0.24
CA GLN A 83 0.29 4.11 -0.37
C GLN A 83 1.45 3.45 -1.13
N SER A 84 1.45 2.12 -1.21
CA SER A 84 2.51 1.36 -1.87
C SER A 84 1.99 0.10 -2.56
N LEU A 85 2.74 -0.35 -3.57
CA LEU A 85 2.51 -1.63 -4.24
C LEU A 85 2.47 -2.79 -3.24
N TYR A 86 3.40 -2.81 -2.28
CA TYR A 86 3.50 -3.89 -1.29
C TYR A 86 2.24 -3.96 -0.42
N GLU A 87 1.73 -2.82 0.05
CA GLU A 87 0.50 -2.76 0.85
C GLU A 87 -0.71 -3.25 0.04
N CYS A 88 -0.82 -2.84 -1.23
CA CYS A 88 -1.87 -3.32 -2.11
C CYS A 88 -1.81 -4.85 -2.29
N ILE A 89 -0.62 -5.41 -2.52
CA ILE A 89 -0.42 -6.86 -2.66
C ILE A 89 -0.80 -7.58 -1.36
N ASP A 90 -0.30 -7.13 -0.22
CA ASP A 90 -0.51 -7.80 1.07
C ASP A 90 -2.00 -7.82 1.48
N ILE A 91 -2.73 -6.74 1.18
CA ILE A 91 -4.12 -6.57 1.61
C ILE A 91 -5.13 -7.03 0.56
N ALA A 92 -4.99 -6.59 -0.69
CA ALA A 92 -6.00 -6.78 -1.72
C ALA A 92 -5.83 -8.10 -2.46
N GLU A 93 -4.60 -8.53 -2.78
CA GLU A 93 -4.37 -9.73 -3.59
C GLU A 93 -5.02 -11.00 -3.02
N PRO A 94 -4.89 -11.32 -1.71
CA PRO A 94 -5.48 -12.53 -1.13
C PRO A 94 -7.02 -12.52 -1.19
N VAL A 95 -7.64 -11.34 -1.25
CA VAL A 95 -9.08 -11.16 -1.28
C VAL A 95 -9.61 -11.13 -2.71
N CYS A 96 -8.94 -10.40 -3.60
CA CYS A 96 -9.45 -10.07 -4.92
C CYS A 96 -9.14 -11.12 -5.98
N ARG A 97 -8.02 -11.84 -5.85
CA ARG A 97 -7.64 -12.90 -6.79
C ARG A 97 -8.56 -14.12 -6.68
N LEU A 98 -9.10 -14.38 -5.49
CA LEU A 98 -9.99 -15.52 -5.22
C LEU A 98 -11.45 -15.29 -5.64
N ASN A 99 -11.88 -14.04 -5.78
CA ASN A 99 -13.26 -13.69 -6.15
C ASN A 99 -13.39 -13.47 -7.67
N ILE A 100 -13.31 -14.55 -8.44
CA ILE A 100 -13.64 -14.57 -9.88
C ILE A 100 -15.04 -15.20 -9.99
N ASN A 101 -16.08 -14.37 -9.92
CA ASN A 101 -17.44 -14.75 -10.29
C ASN A 101 -17.86 -13.93 -11.50
#